data_AF-A0AA90SQX5-F1
#
_entry.id   AF-A0AA90SQX5-F1
#
_cell.length_a   1.000
_cell.length_b   1.000
_cell.length_c   1.000
_cell.angle_alpha   90.00
_cell.angle_beta   90.00
_cell.angle_gamma   90.00
#
_symmetry.space_group_name_H-M   'P 1'
#
loop_
_entity.id
_entity.type
_entity.pdbx_description
1 polymer ?
#
loop_
_entity_poly.entity_id
_entity_poly.type
_entity_poly.pdbx_seq_one_letter_code
_entity_poly.pdbx_strand_id
1 'polypeptide(L)'
;MTGEHFTLTISQSTTDPGDFAIHMTEDGHKEQLLVHLRFMSLPMLDEAYLDDLVGVMARKLAKRIIEWRVAPEDDPESMRAFQDQAKAVVKDALDRMKKG
;
A
#
# COMPACT_ATOMS: atom_id res chain seq x y z
N MET A 1 -1.09 -5.29 -28.85
CA MET A 1 -0.62 -4.96 -27.49
C MET A 1 0.25 -6.13 -27.05
N THR A 2 1.57 -5.98 -27.06
CA THR A 2 2.48 -6.96 -26.44
C THR A 2 2.31 -6.78 -24.94
N GLY A 3 1.52 -7.66 -24.31
CA GLY A 3 1.26 -7.56 -22.87
C GLY A 3 2.55 -7.84 -22.12
N GLU A 4 3.20 -6.80 -21.61
CA GLU A 4 4.31 -6.97 -20.66
C GLU A 4 3.76 -7.73 -19.45
N HIS A 5 4.26 -8.95 -19.25
CA HIS A 5 3.88 -9.77 -18.11
C HIS A 5 4.70 -9.31 -16.90
N PHE A 6 4.01 -8.98 -15.83
CA PHE A 6 4.62 -8.65 -14.54
C PHE A 6 3.96 -9.47 -13.43
N THR A 7 4.74 -9.77 -12.40
CA THR A 7 4.28 -10.41 -11.17
C THR A 7 4.50 -9.45 -10.02
N LEU A 8 3.47 -9.26 -9.19
CA LEU A 8 3.61 -8.60 -7.90
C LEU A 8 3.54 -9.63 -6.78
N THR A 9 4.57 -9.64 -5.93
CA THR A 9 4.65 -10.50 -4.76
C THR A 9 4.49 -9.66 -3.52
N ILE A 10 3.53 -10.01 -2.67
CA ILE A 10 3.40 -9.45 -1.32
C ILE A 10 4.00 -10.47 -0.37
N SER A 11 5.09 -10.10 0.31
CA SER A 11 5.73 -10.92 1.34
C SER A 11 5.48 -10.33 2.72
N GLN A 12 5.27 -11.21 3.70
CA GLN A 12 5.21 -10.89 5.12
C GLN A 12 6.40 -11.55 5.81
N SER A 13 7.02 -10.85 6.75
CA SER A 13 8.11 -11.44 7.55
C SER A 13 7.59 -12.58 8.43
N THR A 14 8.36 -13.66 8.52
CA THR A 14 8.04 -14.81 9.37
C THR A 14 8.30 -14.55 10.86
N THR A 15 9.08 -13.50 11.18
CA THR A 15 9.46 -13.16 12.56
C THR A 15 8.84 -11.86 13.04
N ASP A 16 8.17 -11.12 12.15
CA ASP A 16 7.58 -9.81 12.42
C ASP A 16 6.27 -9.65 11.62
N PRO A 17 5.12 -10.00 12.20
CA PRO A 17 3.85 -10.00 11.47
C PRO A 17 3.45 -8.62 10.91
N GLY A 18 3.99 -7.53 11.46
CA GLY A 18 3.77 -6.16 11.00
C GLY A 18 4.70 -5.70 9.87
N ASP A 19 5.59 -6.56 9.38
CA ASP A 19 6.57 -6.22 8.35
C ASP A 19 6.18 -6.83 6.99
N PHE A 20 5.83 -5.95 6.04
CA PHE A 20 5.40 -6.32 4.70
C PHE A 20 6.26 -5.67 3.63
N ALA A 21 6.52 -6.41 2.55
CA ALA A 21 7.17 -5.90 1.36
C ALA A 21 6.37 -6.25 0.10
N ILE A 22 6.42 -5.36 -0.90
CA ILE A 22 5.82 -5.55 -2.22
C ILE A 22 6.96 -5.54 -3.24
N HIS A 23 7.12 -6.65 -3.94
CA HIS A 23 8.13 -6.87 -4.96
C HIS A 23 7.48 -6.96 -6.33
N MET A 24 8.20 -6.53 -7.36
CA MET A 24 7.80 -6.66 -8.76
C MET A 24 8.85 -7.43 -9.53
N THR A 25 8.42 -8.39 -10.33
CA THR A 25 9.26 -9.09 -11.30
C THR A 25 8.63 -8.93 -12.68
N GLU A 26 9.44 -8.51 -13.65
CA GLU A 26 9.08 -8.42 -15.06
C GLU A 26 10.01 -9.33 -15.86
N ASP A 27 9.53 -9.87 -16.99
CA ASP A 27 10.34 -10.75 -17.83
C ASP A 27 11.64 -10.04 -18.28
N GLY A 28 12.77 -10.72 -18.09
CA GLY A 28 14.10 -10.19 -18.43
C GLY A 28 14.66 -9.15 -17.44
N HIS A 29 13.94 -8.81 -16.37
CA HIS A 29 14.37 -7.87 -15.35
C HIS A 29 14.60 -8.56 -14.01
N LYS A 30 15.49 -7.97 -13.19
CA LYS A 30 15.67 -8.43 -11.80
C LYS A 30 14.46 -8.01 -10.97
N GLU A 31 14.13 -8.83 -9.98
CA GLU A 31 13.12 -8.46 -8.98
C GLU A 31 13.47 -7.10 -8.34
N GLN A 32 12.46 -6.24 -8.22
CA GLN A 32 12.58 -4.92 -7.65
C GLN A 32 11.64 -4.77 -6.45
N LEU A 33 12.18 -4.32 -5.32
CA LEU A 33 11.39 -3.88 -4.18
C LEU A 33 10.70 -2.54 -4.51
N LEU A 34 9.37 -2.52 -4.47
CA LEU A 34 8.57 -1.32 -4.72
C LEU A 34 8.18 -0.60 -3.41
N VAL A 35 7.75 -1.39 -2.42
CA VAL A 35 7.24 -0.86 -1.15
C VAL A 35 7.75 -1.74 -0.02
N HIS A 36 8.23 -1.10 1.04
CA HIS A 36 8.44 -1.71 2.34
C HIS A 36 7.58 -0.96 3.35
N LEU A 37 6.74 -1.69 4.08
CA LEU A 37 5.73 -1.11 4.95
C LEU A 37 5.76 -1.79 6.32
N ARG A 38 5.90 -0.96 7.35
CA ARG A 38 5.80 -1.34 8.76
C ARG A 38 5.30 -0.16 9.57
N PHE A 39 4.41 -0.41 10.53
CA PHE A 39 4.08 0.62 11.52
C PHE A 39 5.14 0.70 12.62
N MET A 40 5.46 1.92 13.05
CA MET A 40 6.18 2.10 14.30
C MET A 40 5.29 1.66 15.46
N SER A 41 5.88 1.08 16.50
CA SER A 41 5.15 0.75 17.72
C SER A 41 4.56 2.04 18.31
N LEU A 42 3.25 2.03 18.53
CA LEU A 42 2.50 3.15 19.11
C LEU A 42 1.92 2.70 20.45
N PRO A 43 2.38 3.24 21.59
CA PRO A 43 1.97 2.76 22.91
C PRO A 43 0.47 2.84 23.20
N MET A 44 -0.28 3.64 22.44
CA MET A 44 -1.73 3.82 22.58
C MET A 44 -2.57 2.89 21.70
N LEU A 45 -1.96 2.09 20.83
CA LEU A 45 -2.65 1.18 19.91
C LEU A 45 -2.19 -0.25 20.14
N ASP A 46 -3.13 -1.18 20.03
CA ASP A 46 -2.84 -2.61 20.09
C ASP A 46 -1.97 -3.03 18.91
N GLU A 47 -0.92 -3.81 19.20
CA GLU A 47 0.08 -4.22 18.20
C GLU A 47 -0.53 -5.18 17.18
N ALA A 48 -1.39 -6.10 17.61
CA ALA A 48 -2.10 -7.00 16.69
C ALA A 48 -3.03 -6.22 15.75
N TYR A 49 -3.72 -5.18 16.26
CA TYR A 49 -4.49 -4.28 15.41
C TYR A 49 -3.62 -3.53 14.38
N LEU A 50 -2.43 -3.06 14.77
CA LEU A 50 -1.49 -2.41 13.85
C LEU A 50 -0.98 -3.38 12.76
N ASP A 51 -0.68 -4.62 13.14
CA ASP A 51 -0.26 -5.68 12.22
C ASP A 51 -1.35 -6.05 11.19
N ASP A 52 -2.60 -6.13 11.64
CA ASP A 52 -3.75 -6.34 10.75
C ASP A 52 -3.94 -5.16 9.79
N LEU A 53 -3.79 -3.93 10.32
CA LEU A 53 -3.94 -2.72 9.53
C LEU A 53 -2.86 -2.59 8.45
N VAL A 54 -1.60 -2.88 8.78
CA VAL A 54 -0.50 -2.82 7.80
C VAL A 54 -0.68 -3.90 6.72
N GLY A 55 -1.16 -5.09 7.08
CA GLY A 55 -1.50 -6.12 6.09
C GLY A 55 -2.62 -5.70 5.14
N VAL A 56 -3.66 -5.04 5.63
CA VAL A 56 -4.74 -4.47 4.78
C VAL A 56 -4.19 -3.37 3.86
N MET A 57 -3.31 -2.51 4.38
CA MET A 57 -2.68 -1.45 3.60
C MET A 57 -1.78 -1.98 2.49
N ALA A 58 -0.94 -2.99 2.79
CA ALA A 58 -0.07 -3.63 1.79
C ALA A 58 -0.89 -4.21 0.61
N ARG A 59 -1.99 -4.90 0.90
CA ARG A 59 -2.90 -5.44 -0.14
C ARG A 59 -3.56 -4.35 -0.98
N LYS A 60 -3.99 -3.24 -0.36
CA LYS A 60 -4.58 -2.09 -1.07
C LYS A 60 -3.55 -1.39 -1.96
N LEU A 61 -2.32 -1.21 -1.48
CA LEU A 61 -1.22 -0.63 -2.24
C LEU A 61 -0.86 -1.51 -3.45
N ALA A 62 -0.74 -2.82 -3.25
CA ALA A 62 -0.49 -3.75 -4.36
C ALA A 62 -1.57 -3.65 -5.45
N LYS A 63 -2.86 -3.62 -5.06
CA LYS A 63 -3.96 -3.41 -6.02
C LYS A 63 -3.81 -2.10 -6.79
N ARG A 64 -3.45 -1.01 -6.11
CA ARG A 64 -3.28 0.30 -6.76
C ARG A 64 -2.11 0.31 -7.73
N ILE A 65 -1.01 -0.38 -7.42
CA ILE A 65 0.14 -0.54 -8.32
C ILE A 65 -0.29 -1.26 -9.61
N ILE A 66 -1.10 -2.33 -9.49
CA ILE A 66 -1.66 -3.03 -10.67
C ILE A 66 -2.51 -2.09 -11.52
N GLU A 67 -3.43 -1.36 -10.89
CA GLU A 67 -4.31 -0.42 -11.60
C GLU A 67 -3.51 0.61 -12.39
N TRP A 68 -2.49 1.22 -11.78
CA TRP A 68 -1.59 2.17 -12.45
C TRP A 68 -0.81 1.56 -13.60
N ARG A 69 -0.40 0.30 -13.50
CA ARG A 69 0.43 -0.34 -14.53
C ARG A 69 -0.40 -0.81 -15.72
N VAL A 70 -1.63 -1.26 -15.47
CA VAL A 70 -2.55 -1.78 -16.50
C VAL A 70 -3.32 -0.65 -17.20
N ALA A 71 -3.63 0.41 -16.47
CA ALA A 71 -4.29 1.60 -16.98
C ALA A 71 -3.68 2.82 -16.28
N PRO A 72 -2.49 3.29 -16.71
CA PRO A 72 -1.98 4.57 -16.24
C PRO A 72 -3.05 5.61 -16.58
N GLU A 73 -3.70 6.15 -15.56
CA GLU A 73 -4.58 7.30 -15.74
C GLU A 73 -3.69 8.45 -16.21
N ASP A 74 -3.67 8.71 -17.51
CA ASP A 74 -2.92 9.81 -18.14
C ASP A 74 -3.51 11.20 -17.80
N ASP A 75 -4.44 11.29 -16.85
CA ASP A 75 -5.13 12.52 -16.46
C ASP A 75 -4.62 13.08 -15.12
N PRO A 76 -3.88 14.20 -15.12
CA PRO A 76 -3.42 14.88 -13.91
C PRO A 76 -4.56 15.32 -12.97
N GLU A 77 -5.79 15.52 -13.47
CA GLU A 77 -6.92 15.90 -12.62
C GLU A 77 -7.43 14.73 -11.76
N SER A 78 -7.43 13.50 -12.28
CA SER A 78 -7.84 12.31 -11.52
C SER A 78 -6.92 12.09 -10.32
N MET A 79 -5.61 12.27 -10.53
CA MET A 79 -4.58 12.17 -9.49
C MET A 79 -4.80 13.14 -8.33
N ARG A 80 -5.23 14.37 -8.63
CA ARG A 80 -5.52 15.39 -7.62
C ARG A 80 -6.78 15.04 -6.82
N ALA A 81 -7.83 14.57 -7.49
CA ALA A 81 -9.06 14.12 -6.85
C ALA A 81 -8.80 12.94 -5.89
N PHE A 82 -7.98 11.96 -6.31
CA PHE A 82 -7.58 10.84 -5.44
C PHE A 82 -6.78 11.31 -4.22
N GLN A 83 -5.85 12.25 -4.38
CA GLN A 83 -5.12 12.82 -3.24
C GLN A 83 -6.04 13.52 -2.24
N ASP A 84 -6.98 14.32 -2.72
CA ASP A 84 -7.89 15.08 -1.87
C ASP A 84 -8.85 14.14 -1.12
N GLN A 85 -9.30 13.06 -1.77
CA GLN A 85 -10.08 12.01 -1.13
C GLN A 85 -9.27 11.28 -0.05
N ALA A 86 -8.01 10.91 -0.32
CA ALA A 86 -7.15 10.27 0.66
C ALA A 86 -6.89 11.17 1.89
N LYS A 87 -6.64 12.47 1.68
CA LYS A 87 -6.50 13.46 2.76
C LYS A 87 -7.77 13.56 3.61
N ALA A 88 -8.94 13.56 2.98
CA ALA A 88 -10.21 13.60 3.69
C ALA A 88 -10.41 12.39 4.60
N VAL A 89 -10.08 11.19 4.12
CA VAL A 89 -10.15 9.95 4.92
C VAL A 89 -9.19 10.00 6.12
N VAL A 90 -7.94 10.42 5.90
CA VAL A 90 -6.96 10.56 6.99
C VAL A 90 -7.40 11.60 8.02
N LYS A 91 -7.93 12.73 7.56
CA LYS A 91 -8.45 13.77 8.44
C LYS A 91 -9.62 13.25 9.30
N ASP A 92 -10.58 12.54 8.70
CA ASP A 92 -11.71 11.97 9.44
C ASP A 92 -11.23 10.95 10.49
N ALA A 93 -10.25 10.12 10.14
CA ALA A 93 -9.65 9.18 11.10
C ALA A 93 -8.99 9.90 12.29
N LEU A 94 -8.20 10.94 12.03
CA LEU A 94 -7.57 11.75 13.08
C LEU A 94 -8.60 12.48 13.95
N ASP A 95 -9.66 13.00 13.35
CA ASP A 95 -10.73 13.70 14.07
C ASP A 95 -11.52 12.75 14.99
N ARG A 96 -11.69 11.48 14.58
CA ARG A 96 -12.28 10.44 15.44
C ARG A 96 -11.37 10.08 16.62
N MET A 97 -10.06 10.00 16.39
CA MET A 97 -9.09 9.72 17.46
C MET A 97 -8.99 10.85 18.49
N LYS A 98 -9.20 12.12 18.10
CA LYS A 98 -9.19 13.27 19.01
C LYS A 98 -10.44 13.41 19.90
N LYS A 99 -11.53 12.74 19.55
CA LYS A 99 -12.80 12.79 20.27
C LYS A 99 -13.02 11.59 21.20
N GLY A 100 -12.09 10.62 21.19
CA GLY A 100 -12.06 9.47 22.09
C GLY A 100 -11.20 9.70 23.32
#